data_AF-A0A496DEY0-F1
#
_entry.id   AF-A0A496DEY0-F1
#
_cell.length_a   1.000
_cell.length_b   1.000
_cell.length_c   1.000
_cell.angle_alpha   90.00
_cell.angle_beta   90.00
_cell.angle_gamma   90.00
#
_symmetry.space_group_name_H-M   'P 1'
#
loop_
_entity.id
_entity.type
_entity.pdbx_description
1 polymer ?
#
loop_
_entity_poly.entity_id
_entity_poly.type
_entity_poly.pdbx_seq_one_letter_code
_entity_poly.pdbx_strand_id
1 'polypeptide(L)'
;MRKIVGKVTAEEKNEIQTLFERRNGLNELAKIVTSDNNELYEKLVKDLGETGTKFQNWWNRMGEKYQWESIDGSNWEIDFDTCNIYLTDNN
;
A
#
# COMPACT_ATOMS: atom_id res chain seq x y z
N MET A 1 -7.89 5.31 17.66
CA MET A 1 -9.25 5.62 17.11
C MET A 1 -9.32 5.09 15.68
N ARG A 2 -10.47 4.56 15.22
CA ARG A 2 -10.70 4.15 13.82
C ARG A 2 -11.99 4.78 13.30
N LYS A 3 -11.90 5.61 12.25
CA LYS A 3 -13.03 6.38 11.68
C LYS A 3 -13.09 6.20 10.18
N ILE A 4 -14.29 5.98 9.62
CA ILE A 4 -14.46 5.99 8.16
C ILE A 4 -14.32 7.42 7.65
N VAL A 5 -13.40 7.64 6.70
CA VAL A 5 -13.13 8.95 6.08
C VAL A 5 -13.44 8.97 4.59
N GLY A 6 -13.70 7.81 3.99
CA GLY A 6 -14.06 7.74 2.58
C GLY A 6 -14.44 6.34 2.12
N LYS A 7 -14.74 6.25 0.83
CA LYS A 7 -14.99 5.00 0.12
C LYS A 7 -14.49 5.13 -1.31
N VAL A 8 -13.77 4.12 -1.79
CA VAL A 8 -13.27 4.07 -3.18
C VAL A 8 -14.16 3.17 -4.05
N THR A 9 -13.99 3.25 -5.37
CA THR A 9 -14.67 2.30 -6.26
C THR A 9 -14.02 0.92 -6.21
N ALA A 10 -14.70 -0.09 -6.74
CA ALA A 10 -14.15 -1.44 -6.83
C ALA A 10 -12.88 -1.47 -7.70
N GLU A 11 -12.84 -0.70 -8.79
CA GLU A 11 -11.69 -0.59 -9.69
C GLU A 11 -10.48 0.01 -8.96
N GLU A 12 -10.68 1.10 -8.22
CA GLU A 12 -9.64 1.74 -7.42
C GLU A 12 -9.14 0.83 -6.30
N LYS A 13 -10.06 0.14 -5.61
CA LYS A 13 -9.73 -0.89 -4.61
C LYS A 13 -8.89 -2.00 -5.23
N ASN A 14 -9.26 -2.50 -6.41
CA ASN A 14 -8.54 -3.57 -7.10
C ASN A 14 -7.12 -3.13 -7.50
N GLU A 15 -6.93 -1.87 -7.86
CA GLU A 15 -5.61 -1.29 -8.16
C GLU A 15 -4.67 -1.40 -6.95
N ILE A 16 -5.11 -0.91 -5.78
CA ILE A 16 -4.28 -0.97 -4.55
C ILE A 16 -4.16 -2.39 -3.99
N GLN A 17 -5.18 -3.23 -4.16
CA GLN A 17 -5.13 -4.63 -3.77
C GLN A 17 -4.03 -5.38 -4.55
N THR A 18 -3.94 -5.16 -5.86
CA THR A 18 -2.89 -5.75 -6.70
C THR A 18 -1.49 -5.32 -6.25
N LEU A 19 -1.32 -4.04 -5.88
CA LEU A 19 -0.05 -3.52 -5.36
C LEU A 19 0.28 -4.11 -3.99
N PHE A 20 -0.73 -4.28 -3.12
CA PHE A 20 -0.57 -4.90 -1.80
C PHE A 20 -0.11 -6.36 -1.93
N GLU A 21 -0.78 -7.16 -2.76
CA GLU A 21 -0.44 -8.55 -3.01
C GLU A 21 0.96 -8.69 -3.61
N ARG A 22 1.32 -7.85 -4.60
CA ARG A 22 2.68 -7.81 -5.16
C ARG A 22 3.72 -7.49 -4.10
N ARG A 23 3.49 -6.47 -3.26
CA ARG A 23 4.39 -6.08 -2.18
C ARG A 23 4.60 -7.23 -1.18
N ASN A 24 3.53 -7.93 -0.81
CA ASN A 24 3.61 -9.08 0.08
C ASN A 24 4.43 -10.21 -0.56
N GLY A 25 4.19 -10.52 -1.83
CA GLY A 25 4.97 -11.52 -2.55
C GLY A 25 6.47 -11.19 -2.58
N LEU A 26 6.82 -9.94 -2.86
CA LEU A 26 8.22 -9.48 -2.84
C LEU A 26 8.83 -9.53 -1.43
N ASN A 27 8.07 -9.20 -0.38
CA ASN A 27 8.53 -9.31 1.00
C ASN A 27 8.79 -10.76 1.42
N GLU A 28 7.94 -11.71 0.99
CA GLU A 28 8.19 -13.13 1.23
C GLU A 28 9.43 -13.62 0.45
N LEU A 29 9.62 -13.16 -0.79
CA LEU A 29 10.84 -13.45 -1.55
C LEU A 29 12.09 -12.88 -0.86
N ALA A 30 12.02 -11.70 -0.26
CA ALA A 30 13.14 -11.08 0.45
C ALA A 30 13.64 -11.89 1.65
N LYS A 31 12.79 -12.75 2.23
CA LYS A 31 13.19 -13.65 3.33
C LYS A 31 14.05 -14.82 2.85
N ILE A 32 13.96 -15.19 1.57
CA ILE A 32 14.64 -16.37 1.02
C ILE A 32 15.74 -16.03 0.01
N VAL A 33 15.69 -14.84 -0.60
CA VAL A 33 16.74 -14.37 -1.50
C VAL A 33 17.92 -13.87 -0.67
N THR A 34 19.08 -14.50 -0.86
CA THR A 34 20.33 -14.07 -0.22
C THR A 34 21.07 -13.07 -1.10
N SER A 35 21.91 -12.24 -0.49
CA SER A 35 22.79 -11.30 -1.19
C SER A 35 23.80 -11.99 -2.11
N ASP A 36 24.06 -13.28 -1.91
CA ASP A 36 25.02 -14.05 -2.71
C ASP A 36 24.56 -14.26 -4.16
N ASN A 37 23.26 -14.07 -4.42
CA ASN A 37 22.69 -14.00 -5.76
C ASN A 37 22.44 -12.53 -6.16
N ASN A 38 23.51 -11.81 -6.47
CA ASN A 38 23.51 -10.37 -6.73
C ASN A 38 22.43 -9.95 -7.75
N GLU A 39 22.30 -10.65 -8.89
CA GLU A 39 21.33 -10.30 -9.92
C GLU A 39 19.88 -10.40 -9.41
N LEU A 40 19.56 -11.49 -8.70
CA LEU A 40 18.24 -11.71 -8.13
C LEU A 40 17.95 -10.71 -7.01
N TYR A 41 18.95 -10.42 -6.17
CA TYR A 41 18.85 -9.46 -5.07
C TYR A 41 18.63 -8.03 -5.59
N GLU A 42 19.41 -7.58 -6.57
CA GLU A 42 19.27 -6.26 -7.20
C GLU A 42 17.88 -6.09 -7.85
N LYS A 43 17.43 -7.11 -8.58
CA LYS A 43 16.09 -7.12 -9.18
C LYS A 43 15.01 -7.02 -8.12
N LEU A 44 15.13 -7.79 -7.04
CA LEU A 44 14.17 -7.78 -5.93
C LEU A 44 14.11 -6.41 -5.25
N VAL A 45 15.26 -5.80 -4.95
CA VAL A 45 15.35 -4.46 -4.34
C VAL A 45 14.70 -3.42 -5.26
N LYS A 46 14.97 -3.47 -6.56
CA LYS A 46 14.36 -2.60 -7.55
C LYS A 46 12.83 -2.76 -7.57
N ASP A 47 12.35 -4.00 -7.65
CA ASP A 47 10.91 -4.31 -7.69
C ASP A 47 10.20 -3.87 -6.40
N LEU A 48 10.84 -4.02 -5.23
CA LEU A 48 10.33 -3.51 -3.95
C LEU A 48 10.21 -1.99 -3.97
N GLY A 49 11.24 -1.27 -4.43
CA GLY A 49 11.23 0.19 -4.53
C GLY A 49 10.16 0.71 -5.49
N GLU A 50 10.03 0.12 -6.67
CA GLU A 50 9.01 0.48 -7.66
C GLU A 50 7.59 0.20 -7.14
N THR A 51 7.38 -0.97 -6.52
CA THR A 51 6.07 -1.35 -5.97
C THR A 51 5.69 -0.46 -4.79
N GLY A 52 6.64 -0.17 -3.89
CA GLY A 52 6.44 0.73 -2.76
C GLY A 52 6.06 2.16 -3.20
N THR A 53 6.75 2.68 -4.22
CA THR A 53 6.44 4.00 -4.79
C THR A 53 5.03 4.04 -5.39
N LYS A 54 4.65 3.03 -6.18
CA LYS A 54 3.28 2.94 -6.74
C LYS A 54 2.22 2.82 -5.66
N PHE A 55 2.49 2.04 -4.61
CA PHE A 55 1.59 1.86 -3.47
C PHE A 55 1.35 3.19 -2.75
N GLN A 56 2.41 3.95 -2.43
CA GLN A 56 2.29 5.27 -1.80
C GLN A 56 1.58 6.28 -2.71
N ASN A 57 1.91 6.29 -4.00
CA ASN A 57 1.29 7.21 -4.96
C ASN A 57 -0.22 6.99 -5.09
N TRP A 58 -0.70 5.74 -4.97
CA TRP A 58 -2.12 5.46 -4.95
C TRP A 58 -2.80 6.13 -3.75
N TRP A 59 -2.24 5.99 -2.54
CA TRP A 59 -2.77 6.63 -1.33
C TRP A 59 -2.80 8.15 -1.46
N ASN A 60 -1.71 8.75 -1.95
CA ASN A 60 -1.64 10.20 -2.16
C ASN A 60 -2.71 10.67 -3.15
N ARG A 61 -2.82 10.00 -4.30
CA ARG A 61 -3.77 10.33 -5.37
C ARG A 61 -5.22 10.20 -4.90
N MET A 62 -5.55 9.13 -4.17
CA MET A 62 -6.92 8.90 -3.70
C MET A 62 -7.29 9.82 -2.54
N GLY A 63 -6.35 10.03 -1.60
CA GLY A 63 -6.52 10.98 -0.51
C GLY A 63 -6.76 12.40 -1.02
N GLU A 64 -6.02 12.83 -2.05
CA GLU A 64 -6.24 14.11 -2.72
C GLU A 64 -7.55 14.12 -3.50
N LYS A 65 -7.84 13.09 -4.32
CA LYS A 65 -9.06 13.03 -5.14
C LYS A 65 -10.34 13.13 -4.30
N TYR A 66 -10.37 12.43 -3.17
CA TYR A 66 -11.55 12.34 -2.29
C TYR A 66 -11.47 13.27 -1.08
N GLN A 67 -10.38 14.03 -0.93
CA GLN A 67 -10.15 14.96 0.17
C GLN A 67 -10.32 14.29 1.54
N TRP A 68 -9.69 13.11 1.72
CA TRP A 68 -9.80 12.39 2.99
C TRP A 68 -9.19 13.19 4.14
N GLU A 69 -9.88 13.14 5.28
CA GLU A 69 -9.35 13.67 6.53
C GLU A 69 -8.04 12.97 6.88
N SER A 70 -7.04 13.77 7.25
CA SER A 70 -5.73 13.32 7.72
C SER A 70 -5.40 14.04 9.02
N ILE A 71 -4.76 13.33 9.94
CA ILE A 71 -4.30 13.85 11.23
C ILE A 71 -2.84 13.45 11.36
N ASP A 72 -1.99 14.38 11.83
CA ASP A 72 -0.57 14.11 12.05
C ASP A 72 -0.38 12.88 12.96
N GLY A 73 0.43 11.92 12.49
CA GLY A 73 0.69 10.67 13.19
C GLY A 73 -0.35 9.55 12.96
N SER A 74 -1.42 9.82 12.21
CA SER A 74 -2.41 8.81 11.80
C SER A 74 -2.09 8.20 10.43
N ASN A 75 -2.72 7.06 10.13
CA ASN A 75 -2.61 6.35 8.86
C ASN A 75 -3.98 6.18 8.21
N TRP A 76 -3.98 5.99 6.88
CA TRP A 76 -5.15 5.48 6.17
C TRP A 76 -5.07 3.96 6.00
N GLU A 77 -6.22 3.32 6.14
CA GLU A 77 -6.41 1.90 5.92
C GLU A 77 -7.60 1.66 4.99
N ILE A 78 -7.52 0.62 4.16
CA ILE A 78 -8.62 0.20 3.30
C ILE A 78 -9.16 -1.13 3.78
N ASP A 79 -10.48 -1.24 3.81
CA ASP A 79 -11.18 -2.51 3.91
C ASP A 79 -11.49 -3.00 2.49
N PHE A 80 -10.84 -4.09 2.08
CA PHE A 80 -10.91 -4.61 0.71
C PHE A 80 -12.27 -5.23 0.36
N ASP A 81 -13.06 -5.62 1.36
CA ASP A 81 -14.39 -6.21 1.16
C ASP A 81 -15.45 -5.11 0.96
N THR A 82 -15.34 -4.04 1.73
CA THR A 82 -16.34 -2.96 1.74
C THR A 82 -15.94 -1.74 0.90
N CYS A 83 -14.68 -1.66 0.48
CA CYS A 83 -14.05 -0.50 -0.18
C CYS A 83 -14.01 0.77 0.70
N ASN A 84 -14.25 0.64 2.00
CA ASN A 84 -14.21 1.76 2.93
C ASN A 84 -12.77 2.12 3.28
N ILE A 85 -12.53 3.42 3.45
CA ILE A 85 -11.25 3.98 3.86
C ILE A 85 -11.40 4.51 5.29
N TYR A 86 -10.46 4.12 6.13
CA TYR A 86 -10.43 4.44 7.54
C TYR A 86 -9.22 5.29 7.86
N LEU A 87 -9.39 6.28 8.73
CA LEU A 87 -8.30 6.94 9.43
C LEU A 87 -8.09 6.20 10.75
N THR A 88 -6.88 5.69 10.96
CA THR A 88 -6.44 4.99 12.17
C THR A 88 -5.34 5.75 12.87
N ASP A 89 -5.49 5.92 14.19
CA ASP A 89 -4.48 6.49 15.07
C ASP A 89 -3.53 5.38 15.55
N ASN A 90 -2.22 5.63 15.57
CA ASN A 90 -1.19 4.65 15.96
C ASN A 90 -0.88 4.65 17.47
N ASN A 91 -1.69 5.31 18.30
CA ASN A 91 -1.55 5.33 19.77
C ASN A 91 -1.78 3.96 20.43
#